data_AF-W9Z4Q7-F1
#
_entry.id   AF-W9Z4Q7-F1
#
_cell.length_a   1.000
_cell.length_b   1.000
_cell.length_c   1.000
_cell.angle_alpha   90.00
_cell.angle_beta   90.00
_cell.angle_gamma   90.00
#
_symmetry.space_group_name_H-M   'P 1'
#
loop_
_entity.id
_entity.type
_entity.pdbx_description
1 polymer ?
#
loop_
_entity_poly.entity_id
_entity_poly.type
_entity_poly.pdbx_seq_one_letter_code
_entity_poly.pdbx_strand_id
1 'polypeptide(L)'
;MDTLPPKVYWMLLGDLPLSDLCNISRCSRSLCEIAKPMLYRVLHLSFNDGNLRSQTLLLLRTLVCNPGLSRFVRSISLENNGSGGWTKGHSQLLTLVLSGVSLRPERIRGFSTTSSWVPLDKYFLNLNSVVYTGHITSAELGWFRWHLSNCKQISRLHLCLPKRVSNHQFRLLEATSLDCLIELYLEHCALEPLLPKHPWRLQWLDLRLCSGTEAFIERLLSGNQLQFV
;
A
#
# COMPACT_ATOMS: atom_id res chain seq x y z
N MET A 1 27.02 -14.03 -17.19
CA MET A 1 25.56 -14.11 -16.89
C MET A 1 24.76 -13.61 -18.10
N ASP A 2 25.30 -13.70 -19.32
CA ASP A 2 24.91 -12.85 -20.45
C ASP A 2 23.88 -13.49 -21.39
N THR A 3 23.21 -14.56 -20.94
CA THR A 3 22.31 -15.37 -21.78
C THR A 3 20.86 -15.39 -21.30
N LEU A 4 20.54 -14.75 -20.17
CA LEU A 4 19.16 -14.70 -19.68
C LEU A 4 18.37 -13.59 -20.41
N PRO A 5 17.16 -13.88 -20.93
CA PRO A 5 16.30 -12.86 -21.51
C PRO A 5 16.05 -11.74 -20.48
N PRO A 6 16.06 -10.46 -20.89
CA PRO A 6 15.89 -9.34 -19.96
C PRO A 6 14.67 -9.49 -19.05
N LYS A 7 13.55 -9.99 -19.56
CA LYS A 7 12.32 -10.24 -18.78
C LYS A 7 12.54 -11.22 -17.62
N VAL A 8 13.27 -12.31 -17.84
CA VAL A 8 13.57 -13.31 -16.80
C VAL A 8 14.48 -12.71 -15.74
N TYR A 9 15.46 -11.92 -16.18
CA TYR A 9 16.35 -11.19 -15.29
C TYR A 9 15.61 -10.18 -14.39
N TRP A 10 14.69 -9.41 -14.96
CA TRP A 10 13.82 -8.51 -14.19
C TRP A 10 12.89 -9.23 -13.22
N MET A 11 12.43 -10.43 -13.57
CA MET A 11 11.63 -11.27 -12.69
C MET A 11 12.45 -11.69 -11.47
N LEU A 12 13.65 -12.25 -11.69
CA LEU A 12 14.56 -12.67 -10.64
C LEU A 12 14.93 -11.51 -9.71
N LEU A 13 15.31 -10.34 -10.27
CA LEU A 13 15.57 -9.15 -9.47
C LEU A 13 14.33 -8.65 -8.72
N GLY A 14 13.14 -8.88 -9.26
CA GLY A 14 11.87 -8.47 -8.65
C GLY A 14 11.56 -9.19 -7.33
N ASP A 15 12.09 -10.41 -7.18
CA ASP A 15 11.85 -11.32 -6.05
C ASP A 15 12.97 -11.29 -5.00
N LEU A 16 14.12 -10.67 -5.33
CA LEU A 16 15.24 -10.56 -4.39
C LEU A 16 14.96 -9.55 -3.27
N PRO A 17 15.44 -9.83 -2.05
CA PRO A 17 15.36 -8.86 -0.96
C PRO A 17 16.25 -7.64 -1.25
N LEU A 18 15.92 -6.52 -0.62
CA LEU A 18 16.63 -5.25 -0.83
C LEU A 18 18.14 -5.36 -0.54
N SER A 19 18.53 -6.17 0.44
CA SER A 19 19.94 -6.45 0.76
C SER A 19 20.69 -7.04 -0.43
N ASP A 20 20.09 -8.00 -1.11
CA ASP A 20 20.71 -8.74 -2.20
C ASP A 20 20.77 -7.87 -3.46
N LEU A 21 19.71 -7.09 -3.71
CA LEU A 21 19.72 -6.07 -4.74
C LEU A 21 20.81 -5.02 -4.52
N CYS A 22 21.02 -4.60 -3.27
CA CYS A 22 22.11 -3.68 -2.92
C CYS A 22 23.48 -4.31 -3.22
N ASN A 23 23.67 -5.57 -2.86
CA ASN A 23 24.92 -6.30 -3.14
C ASN A 23 25.17 -6.44 -4.65
N ILE A 24 24.17 -6.84 -5.44
CA ILE A 24 24.26 -6.95 -6.91
C ILE A 24 24.60 -5.61 -7.54
N SER A 25 24.00 -4.52 -7.06
CA SER A 25 24.26 -3.18 -7.59
C SER A 25 25.70 -2.69 -7.38
N ARG A 26 26.43 -3.29 -6.43
CA ARG A 26 27.84 -2.97 -6.14
C ARG A 26 28.81 -3.80 -6.98
N CYS A 27 28.37 -4.89 -7.60
CA CYS A 27 29.23 -5.78 -8.37
C CYS A 27 29.73 -5.16 -9.69
N SER A 28 28.91 -4.37 -10.38
CA SER A 28 29.32 -3.68 -11.61
C SER A 28 28.43 -2.47 -11.93
N ARG A 29 28.92 -1.56 -12.79
CA ARG A 29 28.12 -0.42 -13.27
C ARG A 29 26.90 -0.85 -14.08
N SER A 30 27.03 -1.87 -14.92
CA SER A 30 25.90 -2.40 -15.71
C SER A 30 24.82 -2.98 -14.81
N LEU A 31 25.22 -3.79 -13.82
CA LEU A 31 24.30 -4.36 -12.83
C LEU A 31 23.64 -3.29 -11.97
N CYS A 32 24.38 -2.23 -11.63
CA CYS A 32 23.83 -1.06 -10.94
C CYS A 32 22.68 -0.42 -11.73
N GLU A 33 22.87 -0.13 -13.02
CA GLU A 33 21.81 0.47 -13.85
C GLU A 33 20.58 -0.43 -13.98
N ILE A 34 20.79 -1.75 -14.06
CA ILE A 34 19.67 -2.70 -14.14
C ILE A 34 18.98 -2.85 -12.78
N ALA A 35 19.70 -2.81 -11.66
CA ALA A 35 19.11 -2.96 -10.32
C ALA A 35 18.39 -1.69 -9.85
N LYS A 36 18.80 -0.49 -10.30
CA LYS A 36 18.24 0.80 -9.87
C LYS A 36 16.71 0.87 -9.88
N PRO A 37 15.99 0.46 -10.95
CA PRO A 37 14.53 0.50 -10.95
C PRO A 37 13.89 -0.37 -9.88
N MET A 38 14.55 -1.46 -9.48
CA MET A 38 14.07 -2.36 -8.42
C MET A 38 14.43 -1.82 -7.03
N LEU A 39 15.64 -1.28 -6.85
CA LEU A 39 16.09 -0.66 -5.60
C LEU A 39 15.20 0.51 -5.16
N TYR A 40 14.77 1.34 -6.11
CA TYR A 40 13.93 2.51 -5.85
C TYR A 40 12.45 2.26 -6.14
N ARG A 41 12.05 0.99 -6.34
CA ARG A 41 10.65 0.61 -6.63
C ARG A 41 9.72 0.95 -5.47
N VAL A 42 10.18 0.72 -4.25
CA VAL A 42 9.41 0.94 -3.02
C VAL A 42 10.11 2.01 -2.19
N LEU A 43 9.39 3.10 -1.91
CA LEU A 43 9.84 4.14 -1.00
C LEU A 43 9.53 3.73 0.44
N HIS A 44 10.51 3.16 1.12
CA HIS A 44 10.41 2.77 2.52
C HIS A 44 10.72 3.96 3.45
N LEU A 45 9.70 4.43 4.15
CA LEU A 45 9.78 5.52 5.11
C LEU A 45 9.59 4.96 6.51
N SER A 46 10.70 4.88 7.26
CA SER A 46 10.70 4.35 8.62
C SER A 46 10.88 5.48 9.62
N PHE A 47 9.96 5.52 10.58
CA PHE A 47 9.90 6.48 11.66
C PHE A 47 10.05 5.77 13.01
N ASN A 48 10.53 6.51 14.00
CA ASN A 48 10.57 6.11 15.40
C ASN A 48 9.93 7.20 16.24
N ASP A 49 8.74 6.94 16.77
CA ASP A 49 7.91 7.93 17.47
C ASP A 49 7.69 9.22 16.64
N GLY A 50 7.51 9.08 15.32
CA GLY A 50 7.36 10.19 14.38
C GLY A 50 8.67 10.86 13.93
N ASN A 51 9.82 10.46 14.48
CA ASN A 51 11.13 10.93 14.04
C ASN A 51 11.64 10.09 12.87
N LEU A 52 12.17 10.74 11.82
CA LEU A 52 12.76 10.05 10.67
C LEU A 52 14.02 9.28 11.10
N ARG A 53 14.09 7.99 10.74
CA ARG A 53 15.34 7.24 10.87
C ARG A 53 16.38 7.77 9.88
N SER A 54 17.66 7.68 10.26
CA SER A 54 18.78 8.18 9.44
C SER A 54 18.80 7.58 8.03
N GLN A 55 18.42 6.30 7.89
CA GLN A 55 18.32 5.62 6.59
C GLN A 55 17.26 6.25 5.68
N THR A 56 16.08 6.56 6.24
CA THR A 56 15.01 7.24 5.49
C THR A 56 15.41 8.65 5.12
N LEU A 57 16.09 9.38 6.02
CA LEU A 57 16.59 10.72 5.71
C LEU A 57 17.63 10.71 4.57
N LEU A 58 18.54 9.73 4.56
CA LEU A 58 19.49 9.54 3.46
C LEU A 58 18.77 9.22 2.15
N LEU A 59 17.79 8.32 2.16
CA LEU A 59 17.00 7.98 0.97
C LEU A 59 16.28 9.20 0.40
N LEU A 60 15.60 9.97 1.25
CA LEU A 60 14.91 11.19 0.85
C LEU A 60 15.87 12.23 0.27
N ARG A 61 17.02 12.44 0.93
CA ARG A 61 18.08 13.32 0.41
C ARG A 61 18.58 12.85 -0.95
N THR A 62 18.82 11.55 -1.14
CA THR A 62 19.24 10.98 -2.42
C THR A 62 18.21 11.23 -3.51
N LEU A 63 16.91 11.07 -3.22
CA LEU A 63 15.85 11.30 -4.20
C LEU A 63 15.67 12.78 -4.54
N VAL A 64 15.83 13.69 -3.58
CA VAL A 64 15.82 15.14 -3.81
C VAL A 64 17.00 15.55 -4.68
N CYS A 65 18.21 15.05 -4.41
CA CYS A 65 19.40 15.35 -5.21
C CYS A 65 19.39 14.67 -6.58
N ASN A 66 18.64 13.57 -6.75
CA ASN A 66 18.56 12.81 -7.99
C ASN A 66 17.10 12.56 -8.37
N PRO A 67 16.38 13.58 -8.87
CA PRO A 67 14.95 13.46 -9.21
C PRO A 67 14.69 12.39 -10.29
N GLY A 68 15.69 12.05 -11.10
CA GLY A 68 15.62 10.93 -12.03
C GLY A 68 15.43 9.56 -11.37
N LEU A 69 15.57 9.42 -10.05
CA LEU A 69 15.28 8.18 -9.33
C LEU A 69 13.81 8.07 -8.90
N SER A 70 13.13 9.21 -8.65
CA SER A 70 11.74 9.24 -8.20
C SER A 70 10.78 8.59 -9.21
N ARG A 71 11.14 8.59 -10.50
CA ARG A 71 10.36 7.92 -11.56
C ARG A 71 10.24 6.41 -11.34
N PHE A 72 11.17 5.78 -10.63
CA PHE A 72 11.12 4.33 -10.39
C PHE A 72 10.17 3.94 -9.25
N VAL A 73 9.78 4.89 -8.40
CA VAL A 73 8.87 4.65 -7.28
C VAL A 73 7.50 4.21 -7.80
N ARG A 74 7.05 3.04 -7.32
CA ARG A 74 5.75 2.41 -7.60
C ARG A 74 4.94 2.19 -6.34
N SER A 75 5.60 2.08 -5.18
CA SER A 75 4.92 1.87 -3.91
C SER A 75 5.52 2.73 -2.82
N ILE A 76 4.72 3.09 -1.84
CA ILE A 76 5.14 3.82 -0.65
C ILE A 76 4.82 2.94 0.56
N SER A 77 5.82 2.65 1.39
CA SER A 77 5.63 1.95 2.66
C SER A 77 6.02 2.88 3.79
N LEU A 78 5.09 3.10 4.73
CA LEU A 78 5.30 3.94 5.89
C LEU A 78 5.19 3.14 7.18
N GLU A 79 6.27 3.08 7.92
CA GLU A 79 6.35 2.35 9.18
C GLU A 79 6.68 3.34 10.29
N ASN A 80 5.87 3.40 11.34
CA ASN A 80 6.23 4.09 12.58
C ASN A 80 6.40 3.05 13.68
N ASN A 81 7.65 2.79 14.02
CA ASN A 81 8.01 1.85 15.07
C ASN A 81 8.19 2.66 16.36
N GLY A 82 7.22 2.66 17.26
CA GLY A 82 7.30 3.45 18.48
C GLY A 82 6.00 3.49 19.26
N SER A 83 6.08 3.68 20.58
CA SER A 83 4.90 3.83 21.46
C SER A 83 4.31 5.24 21.42
N GLY A 84 5.08 6.21 20.91
CA GLY A 84 4.69 7.59 20.69
C GLY A 84 3.68 7.70 19.55
N GLY A 85 2.59 8.41 19.80
CA GLY A 85 1.53 8.62 18.82
C GLY A 85 2.01 9.44 17.62
N TRP A 86 1.57 9.05 16.42
CA TRP A 86 1.77 9.84 15.23
C TRP A 86 0.86 11.09 15.25
N THR A 87 1.44 12.28 15.10
CA THR A 87 0.73 13.55 15.21
C THR A 87 0.40 14.14 13.84
N LYS A 88 -0.54 15.09 13.81
CA LYS A 88 -0.84 15.91 12.63
C LYS A 88 0.39 16.63 12.08
N GLY A 89 1.30 17.08 12.95
CA GLY A 89 2.54 17.75 12.54
C GLY A 89 3.48 16.82 11.77
N HIS A 90 3.63 15.56 12.22
CA HIS A 90 4.47 14.56 11.53
C HIS A 90 4.02 14.32 10.10
N SER A 91 2.71 14.38 9.87
CA SER A 91 2.16 14.07 8.58
C SER A 91 1.98 15.29 7.67
N GLN A 92 1.92 16.50 8.21
CA GLN A 92 2.23 17.72 7.44
C GLN A 92 3.68 17.69 6.94
N LEU A 93 4.64 17.32 7.80
CA LEU A 93 6.04 17.16 7.41
C LEU A 93 6.20 16.07 6.34
N LEU A 94 5.52 14.94 6.49
CA LEU A 94 5.51 13.88 5.47
C LEU A 94 4.98 14.42 4.12
N THR A 95 3.89 15.18 4.11
CA THR A 95 3.36 15.78 2.88
C THR A 95 4.39 16.68 2.20
N LEU A 96 5.06 17.53 2.96
CA LEU A 96 6.12 18.41 2.46
C LEU A 96 7.29 17.60 1.88
N VAL A 97 7.76 16.59 2.61
CA VAL A 97 8.83 15.70 2.16
C VAL A 97 8.45 14.97 0.87
N LEU A 98 7.26 14.37 0.81
CA LEU A 98 6.77 13.68 -0.38
C LEU A 98 6.56 14.65 -1.56
N SER A 99 6.29 15.93 -1.30
CA SER A 99 6.21 16.95 -2.35
C SER A 99 7.59 17.30 -2.91
N GLY A 100 8.62 17.38 -2.06
CA GLY A 100 10.00 17.64 -2.47
C GLY A 100 10.63 16.52 -3.29
N VAL A 101 10.21 15.27 -3.08
CA VAL A 101 10.76 14.08 -3.78
C VAL A 101 10.33 14.00 -5.27
N SER A 102 9.55 14.95 -5.79
CA SER A 102 9.07 14.98 -7.19
C SER A 102 8.46 13.64 -7.63
N LEU A 103 7.66 13.05 -6.73
CA LEU A 103 6.92 11.82 -7.02
C LEU A 103 5.85 12.09 -8.08
N ARG A 104 5.61 11.11 -8.95
CA ARG A 104 4.51 11.10 -9.92
C ARG A 104 3.35 10.28 -9.34
N PRO A 105 2.30 10.91 -8.77
CA PRO A 105 1.22 10.19 -8.08
C PRO A 105 0.54 9.13 -8.97
N GLU A 106 0.40 9.40 -10.26
CA GLU A 106 -0.18 8.51 -11.27
C GLU A 106 0.62 7.21 -11.49
N ARG A 107 1.89 7.17 -11.05
CA ARG A 107 2.74 5.98 -11.15
C ARG A 107 2.68 5.08 -9.93
N ILE A 108 2.14 5.58 -8.82
CA ILE A 108 2.03 4.86 -7.56
C ILE A 108 0.86 3.88 -7.64
N ARG A 109 1.17 2.62 -7.32
CA ARG A 109 0.25 1.49 -7.34
C ARG A 109 0.10 0.86 -5.96
N GLY A 110 1.14 0.89 -5.14
CA GLY A 110 1.11 0.34 -3.79
C GLY A 110 1.16 1.43 -2.72
N PHE A 111 0.35 1.27 -1.69
CA PHE A 111 0.44 2.07 -0.48
C PHE A 111 0.30 1.18 0.74
N SER A 112 1.29 1.20 1.63
CA SER A 112 1.29 0.46 2.90
C SER A 112 1.62 1.37 4.07
N THR A 113 0.91 1.21 5.18
CA THR A 113 1.21 1.95 6.41
C THR A 113 0.82 1.20 7.68
N THR A 114 1.63 1.36 8.72
CA THR A 114 1.33 0.96 10.10
C THR A 114 0.93 2.14 10.99
N SER A 115 1.11 3.38 10.51
CA SER A 115 0.84 4.60 11.28
C SER A 115 -0.60 5.09 11.12
N SER A 116 -1.13 5.69 12.18
CA SER A 116 -2.31 6.56 12.12
C SER A 116 -2.00 7.83 11.32
N TRP A 117 -2.94 8.36 10.54
CA TRP A 117 -2.81 9.63 9.79
C TRP A 117 -1.76 9.66 8.65
N VAL A 118 -2.20 9.36 7.42
CA VAL A 118 -1.37 9.40 6.19
C VAL A 118 -2.07 10.31 5.16
N PRO A 119 -1.33 11.03 4.30
CA PRO A 119 -1.51 12.46 4.06
C PRO A 119 -2.82 12.82 3.35
N LEU A 120 -3.51 13.81 3.91
CA LEU A 120 -4.86 14.22 3.54
C LEU A 120 -4.99 14.87 2.15
N ASP A 121 -3.88 15.18 1.48
CA ASP A 121 -3.91 16.00 0.26
C ASP A 121 -3.26 15.32 -0.97
N LYS A 122 -2.83 14.07 -0.85
CA LYS A 122 -2.29 13.31 -2.00
C LYS A 122 -3.16 12.10 -2.30
N TYR A 123 -3.67 12.09 -3.52
CA TYR A 123 -4.46 10.99 -4.08
C TYR A 123 -3.64 10.24 -5.12
N PHE A 124 -3.68 8.92 -5.05
CA PHE A 124 -2.99 8.03 -5.97
C PHE A 124 -4.04 7.35 -6.85
N LEU A 125 -4.19 7.84 -8.07
CA LEU A 125 -5.29 7.43 -8.97
C LEU A 125 -5.24 5.95 -9.37
N ASN A 126 -4.04 5.35 -9.40
CA ASN A 126 -3.80 4.02 -9.93
C ASN A 126 -3.41 3.00 -8.85
N LEU A 127 -3.91 3.16 -7.62
CA LEU A 127 -3.66 2.16 -6.57
C LEU A 127 -4.26 0.81 -6.96
N ASN A 128 -3.43 -0.22 -6.82
CA ASN A 128 -3.81 -1.62 -6.93
C ASN A 128 -3.67 -2.37 -5.60
N SER A 129 -2.88 -1.85 -4.66
CA SER A 129 -2.55 -2.51 -3.41
C SER A 129 -2.61 -1.51 -2.27
N VAL A 130 -3.48 -1.76 -1.30
CA VAL A 130 -3.64 -0.92 -0.11
C VAL A 130 -3.48 -1.79 1.13
N VAL A 131 -2.49 -1.48 1.96
CA VAL A 131 -2.25 -2.16 3.24
C VAL A 131 -2.28 -1.12 4.35
N TYR A 132 -3.20 -1.27 5.28
CA TYR A 132 -3.36 -0.38 6.41
C TYR A 132 -3.50 -1.19 7.69
N THR A 133 -2.56 -1.01 8.60
CA THR A 133 -2.51 -1.72 9.88
C THR A 133 -2.48 -0.79 11.09
N GLY A 134 -2.70 0.51 10.86
CA GLY A 134 -2.68 1.53 11.91
C GLY A 134 -4.05 1.82 12.53
N HIS A 135 -4.12 2.85 13.37
CA HIS A 135 -5.39 3.37 13.88
C HIS A 135 -6.00 4.37 12.88
N ILE A 136 -7.16 4.03 12.30
CA ILE A 136 -7.92 4.95 11.44
C ILE A 136 -8.68 5.98 12.29
N THR A 137 -8.35 7.26 12.11
CA THR A 137 -9.17 8.40 12.53
C THR A 137 -10.26 8.72 11.49
N SER A 138 -11.24 9.53 11.87
CA SER A 138 -12.32 9.95 10.96
C SER A 138 -11.83 10.67 9.69
N ALA A 139 -10.67 11.33 9.74
CA ALA A 139 -10.10 12.02 8.60
C ALA A 139 -9.52 11.04 7.56
N GLU A 140 -8.84 9.98 8.00
CA GLU A 140 -8.29 8.97 7.08
C GLU A 140 -9.40 8.14 6.42
N LEU A 141 -10.55 7.95 7.07
CA LEU A 141 -11.70 7.27 6.44
C LEU A 141 -12.09 7.92 5.13
N GLY A 142 -12.05 9.26 5.04
CA GLY A 142 -12.37 9.98 3.82
C GLY A 142 -11.41 9.64 2.68
N TRP A 143 -10.11 9.61 2.99
CA TRP A 143 -9.06 9.23 2.06
C TRP A 143 -9.23 7.78 1.58
N PHE A 144 -9.48 6.84 2.49
CA PHE A 144 -9.71 5.43 2.15
C PHE A 144 -10.96 5.25 1.30
N ARG A 145 -12.09 5.85 1.72
CA ARG A 145 -13.34 5.81 0.94
C ARG A 145 -13.12 6.30 -0.48
N TRP A 146 -12.45 7.44 -0.63
CA TRP A 146 -12.15 7.97 -1.95
C TRP A 146 -11.35 6.96 -2.79
N HIS A 147 -10.29 6.36 -2.25
CA HIS A 147 -9.49 5.40 -3.03
C HIS A 147 -10.26 4.11 -3.34
N LEU A 148 -11.02 3.56 -2.38
CA LEU A 148 -11.81 2.35 -2.60
C LEU A 148 -12.98 2.56 -3.59
N SER A 149 -13.47 3.80 -3.72
CA SER A 149 -14.50 4.14 -4.71
C SER A 149 -13.93 4.53 -6.08
N ASN A 150 -12.74 5.13 -6.14
CA ASN A 150 -12.17 5.66 -7.40
C ASN A 150 -11.13 4.72 -8.05
N CYS A 151 -10.39 3.93 -7.26
CA CYS A 151 -9.37 3.03 -7.77
C CYS A 151 -9.95 1.64 -8.07
N LYS A 152 -10.51 1.49 -9.27
CA LYS A 152 -11.16 0.23 -9.71
C LYS A 152 -10.20 -0.95 -9.90
N GLN A 153 -8.89 -0.70 -9.92
CA GLN A 153 -7.85 -1.70 -10.13
C GLN A 153 -7.31 -2.29 -8.81
N ILE A 154 -7.92 -1.97 -7.66
CA ILE A 154 -7.52 -2.55 -6.39
C ILE A 154 -7.71 -4.06 -6.44
N SER A 155 -6.59 -4.76 -6.38
CA SER A 155 -6.51 -6.23 -6.36
C SER A 155 -6.11 -6.76 -4.99
N ARG A 156 -5.47 -5.95 -4.16
CA ARG A 156 -5.04 -6.33 -2.80
C ARG A 156 -5.49 -5.29 -1.79
N LEU A 157 -6.29 -5.71 -0.83
CA LEU A 157 -6.82 -4.85 0.22
C LEU A 157 -6.61 -5.50 1.58
N HIS A 158 -5.76 -4.89 2.41
CA HIS A 158 -5.50 -5.32 3.77
C HIS A 158 -5.84 -4.16 4.70
N LEU A 159 -6.90 -4.28 5.49
CA LEU A 159 -7.34 -3.26 6.43
C LEU A 159 -7.49 -3.87 7.82
N CYS A 160 -6.73 -3.36 8.78
CA CYS A 160 -6.93 -3.62 10.20
C CYS A 160 -7.43 -2.33 10.84
N LEU A 161 -8.67 -2.36 11.34
CA LEU A 161 -9.29 -1.26 12.06
C LEU A 161 -9.11 -1.49 13.56
N PRO A 162 -8.96 -0.45 14.39
CA PRO A 162 -8.85 -0.65 15.83
C PRO A 162 -10.17 -1.18 16.43
N LYS A 163 -10.13 -1.85 17.58
CA LYS A 163 -11.31 -2.51 18.21
C LYS A 163 -12.41 -1.56 18.72
N ARG A 164 -12.10 -0.27 18.96
CA ARG A 164 -13.03 0.72 19.54
C ARG A 164 -13.46 1.71 18.47
N VAL A 165 -14.62 1.49 17.85
CA VAL A 165 -14.98 2.26 16.67
C VAL A 165 -16.44 2.67 16.65
N SER A 166 -16.64 3.95 16.32
CA SER A 166 -17.93 4.58 16.09
C SER A 166 -18.63 4.05 14.83
N ASN A 167 -19.96 4.21 14.77
CA ASN A 167 -20.83 3.84 13.64
C ASN A 167 -20.34 4.34 12.25
N HIS A 168 -19.44 5.31 12.18
CA HIS A 168 -18.93 5.87 10.94
C HIS A 168 -17.94 4.98 10.19
N GLN A 169 -17.24 4.04 10.83
CA GLN A 169 -16.33 3.12 10.11
C GLN A 169 -17.05 1.89 9.54
N PHE A 170 -18.26 1.58 10.03
CA PHE A 170 -19.14 0.56 9.46
C PHE A 170 -19.46 0.83 7.98
N ARG A 171 -19.37 2.10 7.56
CA ARG A 171 -19.63 2.54 6.19
C ARG A 171 -18.37 2.73 5.35
N LEU A 172 -17.21 2.21 5.76
CA LEU A 172 -15.97 2.36 4.95
C LEU A 172 -16.09 1.62 3.61
N LEU A 173 -16.73 0.46 3.64
CA LEU A 173 -16.87 -0.44 2.50
C LEU A 173 -18.13 -0.18 1.66
N GLU A 174 -18.96 0.78 2.07
CA GLU A 174 -20.11 1.24 1.29
C GLU A 174 -19.66 1.87 -0.04
N ALA A 175 -20.36 1.53 -1.12
CA ALA A 175 -20.11 2.09 -2.46
C ALA A 175 -18.66 1.91 -2.98
N THR A 176 -17.99 0.83 -2.55
CA THR A 176 -16.68 0.46 -3.06
C THR A 176 -16.81 -0.29 -4.39
N SER A 177 -15.89 -0.06 -5.32
CA SER A 177 -15.87 -0.73 -6.63
C SER A 177 -14.63 -1.61 -6.73
N LEU A 178 -14.64 -2.71 -5.96
CA LEU A 178 -13.51 -3.63 -5.80
C LEU A 178 -13.60 -4.82 -6.76
N ASP A 179 -13.93 -4.60 -8.03
CA ASP A 179 -14.23 -5.69 -8.96
C ASP A 179 -13.02 -6.57 -9.32
N CYS A 180 -11.80 -6.08 -9.08
CA CYS A 180 -10.53 -6.75 -9.41
C CYS A 180 -9.86 -7.43 -8.21
N LEU A 181 -10.59 -7.64 -7.10
CA LEU A 181 -10.03 -8.12 -5.85
C LEU A 181 -9.52 -9.58 -5.97
N ILE A 182 -8.28 -9.79 -5.55
CA ILE A 182 -7.57 -11.07 -5.50
C ILE A 182 -7.21 -11.43 -4.06
N GLU A 183 -6.78 -10.45 -3.26
CA GLU A 183 -6.45 -10.63 -1.85
C GLU A 183 -7.27 -9.67 -0.99
N LEU A 184 -7.98 -10.23 0.00
CA LEU A 184 -8.76 -9.48 0.96
C LEU A 184 -8.38 -9.92 2.39
N TYR A 185 -7.79 -8.99 3.14
CA TYR A 185 -7.62 -9.11 4.58
C TYR A 185 -8.41 -8.00 5.25
N LEU A 186 -9.36 -8.36 6.12
CA LEU A 186 -10.12 -7.41 6.90
C LEU A 186 -10.09 -7.81 8.37
N GLU A 187 -9.82 -6.85 9.24
CA GLU A 187 -9.87 -7.03 10.68
C GLU A 187 -10.67 -5.90 11.33
N HIS A 188 -11.61 -6.28 12.20
CA HIS A 188 -12.55 -5.36 12.87
C HIS A 188 -13.44 -4.54 11.91
N CYS A 189 -13.77 -5.10 10.73
CA CYS A 189 -14.65 -4.47 9.73
C CYS A 189 -16.07 -5.02 9.76
N ALA A 190 -17.03 -4.21 9.30
CA ALA A 190 -18.41 -4.63 9.02
C ALA A 190 -18.54 -5.04 7.55
N LEU A 191 -19.06 -6.24 7.29
CA LEU A 191 -19.09 -6.86 5.96
C LEU A 191 -20.45 -6.74 5.26
N GLU A 192 -21.48 -6.30 5.97
CA GLU A 192 -22.82 -6.09 5.42
C GLU A 192 -22.82 -5.22 4.15
N PRO A 193 -22.09 -4.08 4.09
CA PRO A 193 -22.07 -3.20 2.92
C PRO A 193 -21.22 -3.71 1.76
N LEU A 194 -20.38 -4.71 2.00
CA LEU A 194 -19.47 -5.25 1.00
C LEU A 194 -20.26 -6.16 0.06
N LEU A 195 -20.64 -5.61 -1.08
CA LEU A 195 -21.41 -6.29 -2.13
C LEU A 195 -20.68 -6.13 -3.45
N PRO A 196 -20.03 -7.19 -3.96
CA PRO A 196 -19.35 -7.09 -5.23
C PRO A 196 -20.37 -7.03 -6.36
N LYS A 197 -20.17 -6.10 -7.29
CA LYS A 197 -21.01 -5.96 -8.50
C LYS A 197 -20.72 -7.07 -9.50
N HIS A 198 -19.47 -7.51 -9.54
CA HIS A 198 -18.98 -8.59 -10.37
C HIS A 198 -18.34 -9.70 -9.52
N PRO A 199 -18.38 -10.96 -9.96
CA PRO A 199 -17.69 -12.04 -9.26
C PRO A 199 -16.20 -11.73 -9.06
N TRP A 200 -15.74 -11.87 -7.82
CA TRP A 200 -14.34 -11.75 -7.48
C TRP A 200 -13.56 -13.01 -7.83
N ARG A 201 -12.27 -12.82 -8.08
CA ARG A 201 -11.28 -13.89 -8.28
C ARG A 201 -10.37 -13.96 -7.07
N LEU A 202 -10.98 -14.09 -5.89
CA LEU A 202 -10.22 -14.15 -4.64
C LEU A 202 -9.35 -15.40 -4.60
N GLN A 203 -8.06 -15.19 -4.39
CA GLN A 203 -7.06 -16.21 -4.08
C GLN A 203 -6.75 -16.25 -2.58
N TRP A 204 -6.92 -15.12 -1.89
CA TRP A 204 -6.68 -15.01 -0.46
C TRP A 204 -7.82 -14.24 0.22
N LEU A 205 -8.37 -14.82 1.28
CA LEU A 205 -9.40 -14.23 2.12
C LEU A 205 -9.09 -14.51 3.59
N ASP A 206 -8.87 -13.45 4.38
CA ASP A 206 -8.69 -13.53 5.82
C ASP A 206 -9.58 -12.47 6.49
N LEU A 207 -10.52 -12.94 7.32
CA LEU A 207 -11.52 -12.10 7.99
C LEU A 207 -11.37 -12.33 9.50
N ARG A 208 -10.97 -11.30 10.24
CA ARG A 208 -10.71 -11.39 11.67
C ARG A 208 -11.61 -10.45 12.45
N LEU A 209 -12.38 -10.99 13.38
CA LEU A 209 -13.20 -10.18 14.29
C LEU A 209 -14.14 -9.22 13.53
N CYS A 210 -14.63 -9.65 12.37
CA CYS A 210 -15.54 -8.91 11.49
C CYS A 210 -17.00 -9.22 11.82
N SER A 211 -17.88 -8.20 11.77
CA SER A 211 -19.33 -8.39 11.88
C SER A 211 -19.93 -8.80 10.53
N GLY A 212 -20.97 -9.63 10.57
CA GLY A 212 -21.67 -10.09 9.37
C GLY A 212 -20.90 -11.13 8.54
N THR A 213 -19.87 -11.76 9.11
CA THR A 213 -19.01 -12.74 8.42
C THR A 213 -19.80 -13.92 7.84
N GLU A 214 -20.67 -14.54 8.62
CA GLU A 214 -21.47 -15.69 8.16
C GLU A 214 -22.34 -15.33 6.95
N ALA A 215 -23.16 -14.29 7.07
CA ALA A 215 -24.00 -13.80 5.98
C ALA A 215 -23.19 -13.32 4.76
N PHE A 216 -21.99 -12.79 4.97
CA PHE A 216 -21.10 -12.41 3.87
C PHE A 216 -20.55 -13.64 3.13
N ILE A 217 -20.09 -14.67 3.84
CA ILE A 217 -19.61 -15.91 3.24
C ILE A 217 -20.74 -16.64 2.51
N GLU A 218 -21.93 -16.74 3.12
CA GLU A 218 -23.11 -17.33 2.46
C GLU A 218 -23.47 -16.60 1.17
N ARG A 219 -23.43 -15.26 1.15
CA ARG A 219 -23.66 -14.46 -0.07
C ARG A 219 -22.60 -14.72 -1.14
N LEU A 220 -21.32 -14.75 -0.76
CA LEU A 220 -20.23 -15.02 -1.69
C LEU A 220 -20.36 -16.40 -2.36
N LEU A 221 -20.73 -17.42 -1.57
CA LEU A 221 -20.90 -18.79 -2.04
C LEU A 221 -22.18 -19.00 -2.86
N SER A 222 -23.30 -18.39 -2.45
CA SER A 222 -24.60 -18.54 -3.12
C SER A 222 -24.72 -17.76 -4.42
N GLY A 223 -24.03 -16.63 -4.55
CA GLY A 223 -24.19 -15.71 -5.68
C GLY A 223 -23.29 -15.96 -6.90
N ASN A 224 -22.57 -17.10 -6.98
CA ASN A 224 -21.47 -17.31 -7.94
C ASN A 224 -20.48 -16.13 -7.96
N GLN A 225 -20.31 -15.45 -6.82
CA GLN A 225 -19.49 -14.25 -6.72
C GLN A 225 -18.02 -14.59 -6.48
N LEU A 226 -17.67 -15.87 -6.48
CA LEU A 226 -16.32 -16.39 -6.47
C LEU A 226 -16.10 -17.19 -7.75
N GLN A 227 -15.12 -16.77 -8.55
CA GLN A 227 -14.59 -17.57 -9.64
C GLN A 227 -13.40 -18.37 -9.11
N PHE A 228 -13.56 -19.69 -9.01
CA PHE A 228 -12.44 -20.60 -8.81
C PHE A 228 -11.61 -20.60 -10.11
N VAL A 229 -10.33 -20.24 -10.02
CA VAL A 229 -9.35 -20.34 -11.12
C VAL A 229 -8.48 -21.56 -10.89
#